data_AF-A0A7R9PWM8-F1
#
_entry.id   AF-A0A7R9PWM8-F1
#
_cell.length_a   1.000
_cell.length_b   1.000
_cell.length_c   1.000
_cell.angle_alpha   90.00
_cell.angle_beta   90.00
_cell.angle_gamma   90.00
#
_symmetry.space_group_name_H-M   'P 1'
#
loop_
_entity.id
_entity.type
_entity.pdbx_description
1 polymer ?
#
loop_
_entity_poly.entity_id
_entity_poly.type
_entity_poly.pdbx_seq_one_letter_code
_entity_poly.pdbx_strand_id
1 'polypeptide(L)'
;MLISIAKGRAEYLVRTDVFEHPSYEFKFGENLHYIMLLIRNYSCHKVVKPWYDEIKDYNYANWRQSTGKIGHFTQVVWKASDKVGCAQVYSQNSKRLYTVCNYSPAGNYINRYNDNVLLPLNRTHN
;
A
#
# COMPACT_ATOMS: atom_id res chain seq x y z
N MET A 1 8.23 5.60 -15.21
CA MET A 1 7.69 4.23 -15.44
C MET A 1 6.66 3.85 -14.38
N LEU A 2 7.00 3.71 -13.09
CA LEU A 2 6.04 3.30 -12.04
C LEU A 2 4.86 4.26 -11.83
N ILE A 3 5.08 5.58 -11.91
CA ILE A 3 3.98 6.57 -11.80
C ILE A 3 2.93 6.35 -12.90
N SER A 4 3.35 6.10 -14.14
CA SER A 4 2.45 5.86 -15.27
C SER A 4 1.65 4.57 -15.08
N ILE A 5 2.26 3.53 -14.51
CA ILE A 5 1.59 2.27 -14.17
C ILE A 5 0.54 2.51 -13.08
N ALA A 6 0.91 3.21 -12.00
CA ALA A 6 -0.01 3.56 -10.92
C ALA A 6 -1.18 4.40 -11.42
N LYS A 7 -0.93 5.33 -12.35
CA LYS A 7 -1.97 6.16 -12.97
C LYS A 7 -2.95 5.31 -13.76
N GLY A 8 -2.47 4.44 -14.65
CA GLY A 8 -3.34 3.56 -15.43
C GLY A 8 -4.17 2.62 -14.55
N ARG A 9 -3.59 2.13 -13.45
CA ARG A 9 -4.32 1.36 -12.42
C ARG A 9 -5.40 2.21 -11.75
N ALA A 10 -5.08 3.42 -11.30
CA ALA A 10 -6.06 4.30 -10.67
C ALA A 10 -7.21 4.67 -11.63
N GLU A 11 -6.92 4.91 -12.91
CA GLU A 11 -7.92 5.15 -13.96
C GLU A 11 -8.82 3.92 -14.17
N TYR A 12 -8.27 2.70 -14.15
CA TYR A 12 -9.07 1.47 -14.19
C TYR A 12 -10.04 1.40 -13.00
N LEU A 13 -9.55 1.58 -11.77
CA LEU A 13 -10.38 1.53 -10.56
C LEU A 13 -11.49 2.58 -10.58
N VAL A 14 -11.19 3.79 -11.04
CA VAL A 14 -12.18 4.87 -11.19
C VAL A 14 -13.25 4.52 -12.21
N ARG A 15 -12.87 3.92 -13.35
CA ARG A 15 -13.79 3.58 -14.43
C ARG A 15 -14.71 2.42 -14.09
N THR A 16 -14.20 1.41 -13.38
CA THR A 16 -14.97 0.21 -13.03
C THR A 16 -15.66 0.30 -11.67
N ASP A 17 -15.19 1.20 -10.79
CA ASP A 17 -15.55 1.27 -9.37
C ASP A 17 -15.34 -0.05 -8.61
N VAL A 18 -14.50 -0.96 -9.15
CA VAL A 18 -14.12 -2.22 -8.51
C VAL A 18 -12.79 -2.01 -7.78
N PHE A 19 -12.80 -2.07 -6.46
CA PHE A 19 -11.61 -1.87 -5.62
C PHE A 19 -10.85 -3.19 -5.40
N GLU A 20 -10.02 -3.55 -6.36
CA GLU A 20 -9.26 -4.80 -6.39
C GLU A 20 -7.83 -4.64 -6.93
N HIS A 21 -6.95 -5.55 -6.54
CA HIS A 21 -5.64 -5.74 -7.18
C HIS A 21 -5.80 -6.44 -8.55
N PRO A 22 -4.82 -6.34 -9.47
CA PRO A 22 -4.85 -7.09 -10.72
C PRO A 22 -4.97 -8.60 -10.45
N SER A 23 -5.78 -9.29 -11.26
CA SER A 23 -5.98 -10.75 -11.17
C SER A 23 -4.87 -11.57 -11.83
N TYR A 24 -4.00 -10.93 -12.62
CA TYR A 24 -2.83 -11.54 -13.24
C TYR A 24 -1.57 -11.27 -12.43
N GLU A 25 -0.54 -12.09 -12.64
CA GLU A 25 0.75 -11.91 -11.96
C GLU A 25 1.33 -10.52 -12.29
N PHE A 26 1.28 -9.65 -11.30
CA PHE A 26 1.71 -8.27 -11.44
C PHE A 26 3.15 -8.15 -10.93
N LYS A 27 4.05 -7.70 -11.81
CA LYS A 27 5.49 -7.62 -11.51
C LYS A 27 5.85 -6.62 -10.40
N PHE A 28 4.92 -5.75 -10.02
CA PHE A 28 5.14 -4.67 -9.06
C PHE A 28 4.34 -4.93 -7.79
N GLY A 29 4.87 -4.49 -6.65
CA GLY A 29 4.07 -4.37 -5.44
C GLY A 29 2.96 -3.35 -5.65
N GLU A 30 1.84 -3.48 -4.96
CA GLU A 30 0.72 -2.52 -5.06
C GLU A 30 0.07 -2.30 -3.69
N ASN A 31 -0.04 -1.03 -3.28
CA ASN A 31 -0.93 -0.62 -2.21
C ASN A 31 -2.07 0.21 -2.79
N LEU A 32 -3.29 -0.07 -2.34
CA LEU A 32 -4.50 0.60 -2.78
C LEU A 32 -5.16 1.32 -1.60
N HIS A 33 -5.75 2.48 -1.90
CA HIS A 33 -6.60 3.19 -0.95
C HIS A 33 -7.64 4.03 -1.70
N TYR A 34 -8.74 4.36 -1.03
CA TYR A 34 -9.59 5.45 -1.47
C TYR A 34 -10.08 6.26 -0.28
N ILE A 35 -10.36 7.53 -0.51
CA ILE A 35 -11.03 8.39 0.46
C ILE A 35 -12.21 9.10 -0.21
N MET A 36 -13.25 9.39 0.55
CA MET A 36 -14.34 10.25 0.09
C MET A 36 -13.87 11.70 0.08
N LEU A 37 -13.89 12.38 -1.07
CA LEU A 37 -13.32 13.72 -1.21
C LEU A 37 -14.25 14.85 -0.72
N LEU A 38 -15.20 14.53 0.16
CA LEU A 38 -15.89 15.50 1.02
C LEU A 38 -14.97 16.01 2.15
N ILE A 39 -13.82 15.36 2.36
CA ILE A 39 -12.84 15.70 3.39
C ILE A 39 -12.07 16.96 2.98
N ARG A 40 -12.32 18.09 3.67
CA ARG A 40 -11.70 19.40 3.38
C ARG A 40 -10.19 19.51 3.62
N ASN A 41 -9.57 18.54 4.29
CA ASN A 41 -8.14 18.54 4.64
C ASN A 41 -7.45 17.25 4.15
N TYR A 42 -7.37 17.09 2.83
CA TYR A 42 -6.67 15.96 2.22
C TYR A 42 -5.14 16.12 2.32
N SER A 43 -4.42 15.03 2.61
CA SER A 43 -2.96 14.94 2.47
C SER A 43 -2.54 13.50 2.19
N CYS A 44 -1.37 13.31 1.57
CA CYS A 44 -0.80 11.97 1.35
C CYS A 44 -0.62 11.18 2.65
N HIS A 45 -0.42 11.86 3.78
CA HIS A 45 -0.33 11.24 5.09
C HIS A 45 -1.61 10.46 5.44
N LYS A 46 -2.80 10.95 5.07
CA LYS A 46 -4.07 10.24 5.34
C LYS A 46 -4.21 8.94 4.54
N VAL A 47 -3.40 8.74 3.51
CA VAL A 47 -3.35 7.50 2.73
C VAL A 47 -2.28 6.55 3.28
N VAL A 48 -1.07 7.07 3.50
CA VAL A 48 0.08 6.25 3.90
C VAL A 48 0.01 5.83 5.37
N LYS A 49 -0.55 6.68 6.25
CA LYS A 49 -0.66 6.37 7.68
C LYS A 49 -1.47 5.10 7.94
N PRO A 50 -2.69 4.92 7.40
CA PRO A 50 -3.43 3.67 7.56
C PRO A 50 -2.67 2.43 7.06
N TRP A 51 -1.91 2.55 5.96
CA TRP A 51 -1.06 1.46 5.48
C TRP A 51 0.04 1.13 6.48
N TYR A 52 0.71 2.13 7.06
CA TYR A 52 1.77 1.91 8.04
C TYR A 52 1.23 1.42 9.39
N ASP A 53 0.05 1.89 9.82
CA ASP A 53 -0.57 1.54 11.10
C ASP A 53 -0.90 0.05 11.22
N GLU A 54 -0.93 -0.71 10.12
CA GLU A 54 -0.96 -2.18 10.11
C GLU A 54 0.24 -2.82 10.85
N ILE A 55 1.30 -2.05 11.14
CA ILE A 55 2.41 -2.47 12.04
C ILE A 55 1.93 -3.00 13.40
N LYS A 56 0.79 -2.50 13.89
CA LYS A 56 0.19 -2.93 15.16
C LYS A 56 -0.28 -4.39 15.13
N ASP A 57 -0.57 -4.90 13.93
CA ASP A 57 -1.07 -6.26 13.66
C ASP A 57 0.05 -7.18 13.13
N TYR A 58 1.29 -6.68 13.02
CA TYR A 58 2.44 -7.44 12.50
C TYR A 58 3.24 -8.09 13.63
N ASN A 59 3.30 -9.43 13.61
CA ASN A 59 4.12 -10.19 14.54
C ASN A 59 5.52 -10.42 13.96
N TYR A 60 6.52 -9.75 14.53
CA TYR A 60 7.92 -9.89 14.11
C TYR A 60 8.54 -11.27 14.41
N ALA A 61 7.99 -12.04 15.35
CA ALA A 61 8.54 -13.34 15.73
C ALA A 61 8.27 -14.43 14.67
N ASN A 62 7.16 -14.32 13.95
CA ASN A 62 6.74 -15.35 13.00
C ASN A 62 6.16 -14.78 11.70
N TRP A 63 6.34 -13.47 11.43
CA TRP A 63 5.92 -12.74 10.21
C TRP A 63 4.43 -12.91 9.84
N ARG A 64 3.61 -13.43 10.76
CA ARG A 64 2.17 -13.65 10.54
C ARG A 64 1.37 -12.44 10.99
N GLN A 65 0.16 -12.38 10.43
CA GLN A 65 -0.91 -11.51 10.92
C GLN A 65 -1.30 -11.95 12.33
N SER A 66 -1.27 -11.05 13.31
CA SER A 66 -1.78 -11.36 14.65
C SER A 66 -3.31 -11.32 14.66
N THR A 67 -3.88 -10.25 14.12
CA THR A 67 -5.30 -9.92 14.29
C THR A 67 -5.91 -9.22 13.07
N GLY A 68 -5.12 -8.83 12.07
CA GLY A 68 -5.56 -7.97 10.98
C GLY A 68 -4.71 -8.06 9.70
N LYS A 69 -4.89 -7.07 8.81
CA LYS A 69 -4.11 -6.96 7.58
C LYS A 69 -2.73 -6.40 7.90
N ILE A 70 -1.70 -6.93 7.24
CA ILE A 70 -0.30 -6.48 7.35
C ILE A 70 0.32 -6.10 6.01
N GLY A 71 -0.34 -6.45 4.90
CA GLY A 71 0.25 -6.43 3.57
C GLY A 71 0.64 -5.04 3.09
N HIS A 72 -0.09 -4.01 3.48
CA HIS A 72 0.27 -2.65 3.11
C HIS A 72 1.48 -2.18 3.90
N PHE A 73 1.50 -2.44 5.21
CA PHE A 73 2.65 -2.09 6.07
C PHE A 73 3.92 -2.78 5.56
N THR A 74 3.87 -4.08 5.36
CA THR A 74 5.04 -4.87 4.96
C THR A 74 5.57 -4.43 3.60
N GLN A 75 4.71 -3.99 2.68
CA GLN A 75 5.14 -3.40 1.42
C GLN A 75 5.77 -2.00 1.59
N VAL A 76 5.21 -1.15 2.47
CA VAL A 76 5.74 0.21 2.73
C VAL A 76 7.17 0.15 3.27
N VAL A 77 7.47 -0.81 4.15
CA VAL A 77 8.79 -0.93 4.78
C VAL A 77 9.69 -1.99 4.14
N TRP A 78 9.30 -2.54 2.99
CA TRP A 78 10.02 -3.64 2.36
C TRP A 78 11.42 -3.22 1.91
N LYS A 79 12.46 -3.67 2.64
CA LYS A 79 13.87 -3.28 2.43
C LYS A 79 14.34 -3.35 0.98
N ALA A 80 13.99 -4.41 0.25
CA ALA A 80 14.44 -4.59 -1.12
C ALA A 80 13.70 -3.72 -2.14
N SER A 81 12.56 -3.09 -1.79
CA SER A 81 11.85 -2.17 -2.69
C SER A 81 12.60 -0.83 -2.72
N ASP A 82 13.24 -0.51 -3.84
CA ASP A 82 14.06 0.71 -3.96
C ASP A 82 13.35 1.84 -4.70
N LYS A 83 12.22 1.54 -5.35
CA LYS A 83 11.44 2.49 -6.14
C LYS A 83 9.97 2.42 -5.78
N VAL A 84 9.36 3.60 -5.72
CA VAL A 84 7.91 3.76 -5.57
C VAL A 84 7.39 4.77 -6.58
N GLY A 85 6.22 4.51 -7.16
CA GLY A 85 5.48 5.47 -7.97
C GLY A 85 4.02 5.43 -7.58
N CYS A 86 3.45 6.58 -7.26
CA CYS A 86 2.06 6.70 -6.85
C CYS A 86 1.27 7.60 -7.79
N ALA A 87 -0.03 7.35 -7.88
CA ALA A 87 -0.96 8.21 -8.60
C ALA A 87 -2.30 8.28 -7.86
N GLN A 88 -2.99 9.39 -8.06
CA GLN A 88 -4.33 9.61 -7.53
C GLN A 88 -5.27 10.06 -8.63
N VAL A 89 -6.46 9.47 -8.67
CA VAL A 89 -7.48 9.79 -9.68
C VAL A 89 -8.83 9.89 -8.97
N TYR A 90 -9.53 11.00 -9.23
CA TYR A 90 -10.83 11.26 -8.64
C TYR A 90 -11.95 10.67 -9.52
N SER A 91 -12.86 9.93 -8.90
CA SER A 91 -14.10 9.50 -9.55
C SER A 91 -15.20 10.52 -9.30
N GLN A 92 -15.72 11.11 -10.38
CA GLN A 92 -16.91 11.96 -10.31
C GLN A 92 -18.17 11.17 -9.93
N ASN A 93 -18.21 9.86 -10.20
CA ASN A 93 -19.36 9.00 -9.94
C ASN A 93 -19.42 8.62 -8.47
N SER A 94 -18.36 7.99 -7.93
CA SER A 94 -18.34 7.55 -6.53
C SER A 94 -17.88 8.63 -5.55
N LYS A 95 -17.46 9.81 -6.04
CA LYS A 95 -16.89 10.91 -5.24
C LYS A 95 -15.67 10.49 -4.41
N ARG A 96 -14.97 9.44 -4.86
CA ARG A 96 -13.77 8.87 -4.23
C ARG A 96 -12.51 9.36 -4.92
N LEU A 97 -11.48 9.67 -4.14
CA LEU A 97 -10.11 9.80 -4.62
C LEU A 97 -9.41 8.45 -4.47
N TYR A 98 -9.22 7.75 -5.58
CA TYR A 98 -8.48 6.50 -5.59
C TYR A 98 -6.99 6.79 -5.59
N THR A 99 -6.24 6.09 -4.75
CA THR A 99 -4.78 6.16 -4.66
C THR A 99 -4.18 4.80 -4.90
N VAL A 100 -3.22 4.74 -5.82
CA VAL A 100 -2.45 3.55 -6.14
C VAL A 100 -0.98 3.89 -5.96
N CYS A 101 -0.24 3.05 -5.24
CA CYS A 101 1.21 3.10 -5.17
C CYS A 101 1.79 1.77 -5.63
N ASN A 102 2.69 1.82 -6.61
CA ASN A 102 3.43 0.66 -7.10
C ASN A 102 4.89 0.68 -6.66
N TYR A 103 5.40 -0.49 -6.30
CA TYR A 103 6.72 -0.69 -5.74
C TYR A 103 7.56 -1.63 -6.63
N SER A 104 8.85 -1.36 -6.74
CA SER A 104 9.78 -2.22 -7.47
C SER A 104 11.11 -2.30 -6.75
N PRO A 105 11.72 -3.50 -6.65
CA PRO A 105 11.09 -4.83 -6.72
C PRO A 105 9.81 -4.96 -5.89
N ALA A 106 8.95 -5.92 -6.23
CA ALA A 106 7.74 -6.17 -5.45
C ALA A 106 8.09 -6.66 -4.03
N GLY A 107 7.28 -6.28 -3.04
CA GLY A 107 7.37 -6.79 -1.69
C GLY A 107 6.50 -8.01 -1.45
N ASN A 108 6.34 -8.38 -0.17
CA ASN A 108 5.41 -9.41 0.28
C ASN A 108 5.64 -10.82 -0.31
N TYR A 109 6.89 -11.12 -0.70
CA TYR A 109 7.27 -12.48 -1.07
C TYR A 109 7.30 -13.38 0.17
N ILE A 110 6.54 -14.48 0.12
CA ILE A 110 6.55 -15.52 1.15
C ILE A 110 8.00 -15.98 1.39
N ASN A 111 8.35 -16.22 2.65
CA ASN A 111 9.69 -16.59 3.12
C ASN A 111 10.77 -15.49 3.01
N ARG A 112 10.42 -14.24 2.67
CA ARG A 112 11.38 -13.13 2.58
C ARG A 112 11.15 -12.02 3.61
N TYR A 113 10.19 -12.18 4.51
CA TYR A 113 9.79 -11.15 5.49
C TYR A 113 10.92 -10.80 6.47
N ASN A 114 11.65 -11.78 7.01
CA ASN A 114 12.71 -11.53 7.99
C ASN A 114 13.84 -10.65 7.44
N ASP A 115 14.13 -10.75 6.13
CA ASP A 115 15.17 -9.95 5.48
C ASP A 115 14.69 -8.52 5.14
N ASN A 116 13.37 -8.32 5.06
CA ASN A 116 12.78 -7.15 4.45
C ASN A 116 11.92 -6.28 5.37
N VAL A 117 11.40 -6.82 6.47
CA VAL A 117 10.55 -6.10 7.42
C VAL A 117 11.28 -6.03 8.76
N LEU A 118 12.12 -5.01 8.90
CA LEU A 118 12.99 -4.82 10.04
C LEU A 118 12.28 -4.15 11.21
N LEU A 119 12.80 -4.35 12.42
CA LEU A 119 12.29 -3.67 13.61
C LEU A 119 12.43 -2.15 13.46
N PRO A 120 11.46 -1.35 13.94
CA PRO A 120 11.59 0.09 14.01
C PRO A 120 12.74 0.48 14.94
N LEU A 121 13.51 1.50 14.55
CA LEU A 121 14.70 1.94 15.28
C LEU A 121 14.43 2.37 16.74
N ASN A 122 13.20 2.79 17.06
CA ASN A 122 12.84 3.35 18.38
C ASN A 122 11.85 2.50 19.19
N ARG A 123 11.78 1.17 18.99
CA ARG A 123 11.04 0.32 19.95
C ARG A 123 11.90 0.14 21.21
N THR A 124 11.76 1.04 22.18
CA THR A 124 11.95 0.66 23.58
C THR A 124 10.88 -0.39 23.89
N HIS A 125 11.34 -1.61 24.20
CA HIS A 125 10.51 -2.64 24.79
C HIS A 125 9.99 -2.12 26.13
N ASN A 126 8.73 -1.73 26.17
CA ASN A 126 7.94 -1.68 27.40
C ASN A 126 6.72 -2.58 27.19
#